data_AF-A0A653XKT3-F1
#
_entry.id   AF-A0A653XKT3-F1
#
_cell.length_a   1.000
_cell.length_b   1.000
_cell.length_c   1.000
_cell.angle_alpha   90.00
_cell.angle_beta   90.00
_cell.angle_gamma   90.00
#
_symmetry.space_group_name_H-M   'P 1'
#
loop_
_entity.id
_entity.type
_entity.pdbx_description
1 polymer ?
#
loop_
_entity_poly.entity_id
_entity_poly.type
_entity_poly.pdbx_seq_one_letter_code
_entity_poly.pdbx_strand_id
1 'polypeptide(L)'
;MMEKFHHTLPDGHEIELPRFENVPVGIIRKTRQLPQVDQVFTILEELISPEDLEHVDLLDRAQFNDLVKAWREGSSIGVGESSASSS
;
A
#
# COMPACT_ATOMS: atom_id res chain seq x y z
N MET A 1 16.36 0.60 13.15
CA MET A 1 15.03 0.07 12.79
C MET A 1 14.67 0.75 11.49
N MET A 2 14.42 0.02 10.40
CA MET A 2 14.02 0.64 9.14
C MET A 2 12.63 1.24 9.31
N GLU A 3 12.45 2.51 8.93
CA GLU A 3 11.14 3.16 8.97
C GLU A 3 10.17 2.46 8.01
N LYS A 4 8.94 2.22 8.48
CA LYS A 4 7.84 1.65 7.69
C LYS A 4 7.00 2.77 7.07
N PHE A 5 6.35 2.43 5.95
CA PHE A 5 5.26 3.20 5.39
C PHE A 5 3.97 2.86 6.14
N HIS A 6 3.20 3.88 6.51
CA HIS A 6 1.90 3.76 7.17
C HIS A 6 0.88 4.52 6.33
N HIS A 7 -0.31 3.96 6.16
CA HIS A 7 -1.40 4.59 5.43
C HIS A 7 -2.74 4.19 6.01
N THR A 8 -3.63 5.16 6.22
CA THR A 8 -5.00 4.90 6.67
C THR A 8 -5.89 4.62 5.47
N LEU A 9 -6.49 3.44 5.43
CA LEU A 9 -7.46 3.04 4.42
C LEU A 9 -8.82 3.71 4.67
N PRO A 10 -9.73 3.75 3.67
CA PRO A 10 -11.03 4.42 3.80
C PRO A 10 -11.95 3.87 4.90
N ASP A 11 -11.74 2.62 5.31
CA ASP A 11 -12.45 1.98 6.43
C ASP A 11 -11.86 2.31 7.82
N GLY A 12 -10.78 3.08 7.85
CA GLY A 12 -10.07 3.49 9.06
C GLY A 12 -8.96 2.53 9.49
N HIS A 13 -8.73 1.42 8.76
CA HIS A 13 -7.62 0.51 9.04
C HIS A 13 -6.27 1.14 8.69
N GLU A 14 -5.27 0.97 9.54
CA GLU A 14 -3.91 1.45 9.27
C GLU A 14 -3.07 0.30 8.72
N ILE A 15 -2.68 0.38 7.45
CA ILE A 15 -1.81 -0.61 6.82
C ILE A 15 -0.34 -0.23 7.01
N GLU A 16 0.47 -1.22 7.39
CA GLU A 16 1.93 -1.09 7.51
C GLU A 16 2.64 -1.83 6.38
N LEU A 17 3.51 -1.13 5.66
CA LEU A 17 4.36 -1.69 4.59
C LEU A 17 5.83 -1.33 4.83
N PRO A 18 6.81 -2.10 4.32
CA PRO A 18 8.15 -1.55 4.14
C PRO A 18 8.08 -0.36 3.18
N ARG A 19 8.90 0.68 3.37
CA ARG A 19 9.06 1.73 2.34
C ARG A 19 9.40 1.08 1.00
N PHE A 20 8.91 1.63 -0.12
CA PHE A 20 9.09 1.02 -1.43
C PHE A 20 10.57 0.78 -1.79
N GLU A 21 11.47 1.68 -1.39
CA GLU A 21 12.93 1.53 -1.56
C GLU A 21 13.54 0.34 -0.81
N ASN A 22 12.86 -0.14 0.23
CA ASN A 22 13.26 -1.29 1.04
C ASN A 22 12.64 -2.60 0.56
N VAL A 23 11.85 -2.60 -0.52
CA VAL A 23 11.31 -3.83 -1.11
C VAL A 23 12.46 -4.70 -1.62
N PRO A 24 12.55 -5.97 -1.20
CA PRO A 24 13.61 -6.86 -1.66
C PRO A 24 13.64 -6.98 -3.19
N VAL A 25 14.79 -6.68 -3.79
CA VAL A 25 15.02 -6.81 -5.25
C VAL A 25 14.69 -8.22 -5.76
N GLY A 26 14.83 -9.25 -4.91
CA GLY A 26 14.43 -10.62 -5.23
C GLY A 26 12.95 -10.76 -5.58
N ILE A 27 12.06 -10.06 -4.86
CA ILE A 27 10.61 -10.06 -5.13
C ILE A 27 10.35 -9.30 -6.42
N ILE A 28 10.90 -8.09 -6.57
CA ILE A 28 10.77 -7.27 -7.79
C ILE A 28 11.21 -8.06 -9.03
N ARG A 29 12.37 -8.73 -8.95
CA ARG A 29 12.88 -9.56 -10.04
C ARG A 29 11.93 -10.71 -10.35
N LYS A 30 11.42 -11.42 -9.35
CA LYS A 30 10.52 -12.56 -9.54
C LYS A 30 9.20 -12.17 -10.20
N THR A 31 8.71 -10.95 -9.98
CA THR A 31 7.42 -10.49 -10.51
C THR A 31 7.53 -9.67 -11.80
N ARG A 32 8.74 -9.30 -12.24
CA ARG A 32 8.98 -8.41 -13.40
C ARG A 32 8.40 -8.87 -14.74
N GLN A 33 8.08 -10.15 -14.89
CA GLN A 33 7.48 -10.68 -16.12
C GLN A 33 5.96 -10.62 -16.13
N LEU A 34 5.34 -10.27 -15.01
CA LEU A 34 3.90 -10.18 -14.87
C LEU A 34 3.38 -8.85 -15.46
N PRO A 35 2.11 -8.80 -15.89
CA PRO A 35 1.41 -7.54 -16.10
C PRO A 35 1.54 -6.62 -14.88
N GLN A 36 1.52 -5.31 -15.11
CA GLN A 36 1.83 -4.32 -14.07
C GLN A 36 0.91 -4.43 -12.84
N VAL A 37 -0.37 -4.77 -13.07
CA VAL A 37 -1.37 -4.98 -12.01
C VAL A 37 -1.05 -6.24 -11.19
N ASP A 38 -0.86 -7.38 -11.85
CA ASP A 38 -0.50 -8.65 -11.21
C ASP A 38 0.83 -8.53 -10.45
N GLN A 39 1.79 -7.79 -11.00
CA GLN A 39 3.06 -7.52 -10.35
C GLN A 39 2.86 -6.82 -8.99
N VAL A 40 2.00 -5.81 -8.92
CA VAL A 40 1.76 -5.06 -7.69
C VAL A 40 1.07 -5.94 -6.65
N PHE A 41 0.05 -6.72 -7.04
CA PHE A 41 -0.62 -7.65 -6.13
C PHE A 41 0.34 -8.70 -5.57
N THR A 42 1.11 -9.37 -6.42
CA THR A 42 2.09 -10.37 -5.94
C THR A 42 3.15 -9.76 -5.03
N ILE A 43 3.52 -8.49 -5.23
CA ILE A 43 4.44 -7.80 -4.30
C ILE A 43 3.74 -7.55 -2.95
N LEU A 44 2.50 -7.06 -2.95
CA LEU A 44 1.76 -6.78 -1.71
C LEU A 44 1.53 -8.06 -0.89
N GLU A 45 1.05 -9.13 -1.53
CA GLU A 45 0.81 -10.45 -0.92
C GLU A 45 2.05 -11.03 -0.21
N GLU A 46 3.25 -10.72 -0.69
CA GLU A 46 4.52 -11.16 -0.08
C GLU A 46 4.97 -10.27 1.10
N LEU A 47 4.42 -9.07 1.23
CA LEU A 47 4.92 -8.04 2.14
C LEU A 47 3.98 -7.71 3.31
N ILE A 48 2.67 -7.89 3.13
CA ILE A 48 1.67 -7.55 4.15
C ILE A 48 1.07 -8.79 4.80
N SER A 49 0.42 -8.59 5.95
CA SER A 49 -0.27 -9.67 6.63
C SER A 49 -1.54 -10.08 5.89
N PRO A 50 -2.05 -11.31 6.08
CA PRO A 50 -3.35 -11.70 5.54
C PRO A 50 -4.49 -10.78 5.99
N GLU A 51 -4.42 -10.26 7.21
CA GLU A 51 -5.39 -9.29 7.74
C GLU A 51 -5.37 -7.97 6.95
N ASP A 52 -4.19 -7.39 6.71
CA ASP A 52 -4.06 -6.18 5.89
C ASP A 52 -4.54 -6.40 4.44
N LEU A 53 -4.30 -7.60 3.90
CA LEU A 53 -4.74 -7.96 2.55
C LEU A 53 -6.27 -7.98 2.43
N GLU A 54 -6.97 -8.46 3.46
CA GLU A 54 -8.45 -8.43 3.51
C GLU A 54 -8.98 -6.99 3.41
N HIS A 55 -8.31 -6.02 4.05
CA HIS A 55 -8.68 -4.60 3.95
C HIS A 55 -8.33 -4.00 2.58
N VAL A 56 -7.22 -4.41 1.96
CA VAL A 56 -6.85 -4.00 0.59
C VAL A 56 -7.86 -4.52 -0.44
N ASP A 57 -8.41 -5.72 -0.24
CA ASP A 57 -9.40 -6.33 -1.15
C ASP A 57 -10.76 -5.59 -1.15
N LEU A 58 -11.03 -4.78 -0.12
CA LEU A 58 -12.24 -3.94 -0.05
C LEU A 58 -12.11 -2.63 -0.82
N LEU A 59 -10.91 -2.27 -1.27
CA LEU A 59 -10.66 -1.03 -1.98
C LEU A 59 -11.25 -1.07 -3.39
N ASP A 60 -11.85 0.03 -3.82
CA ASP A 60 -12.12 0.22 -5.23
C ASP A 60 -10.83 0.51 -6.02
N ARG A 61 -10.95 0.53 -7.35
CA ARG A 61 -9.80 0.76 -8.24
C ARG A 61 -9.11 2.11 -8.00
N ALA A 62 -9.85 3.16 -7.66
CA ALA A 62 -9.28 4.48 -7.43
C ALA A 62 -8.49 4.51 -6.12
N GLN A 63 -9.10 4.00 -5.05
CA GLN A 63 -8.48 3.88 -3.72
C GLN A 63 -7.22 3.02 -3.76
N PHE A 64 -7.25 1.89 -4.47
CA PHE A 64 -6.08 1.04 -4.66
C PHE A 64 -4.94 1.76 -5.40
N ASN A 65 -5.26 2.51 -6.46
CA ASN A 65 -4.26 3.29 -7.18
C ASN A 65 -3.63 4.39 -6.29
N ASP A 66 -4.43 5.03 -5.43
CA ASP A 66 -3.95 6.04 -4.49
C ASP A 66 -3.01 5.43 -3.44
N LEU A 67 -3.35 4.26 -2.88
CA LEU A 67 -2.46 3.51 -1.98
C LEU A 67 -1.11 3.19 -2.67
N VAL A 68 -1.15 2.61 -3.87
CA VAL A 68 0.06 2.22 -4.60
C VAL A 68 0.91 3.43 -4.97
N LYS A 69 0.28 4.56 -5.33
CA LYS A 69 0.96 5.81 -5.60
C LYS A 69 1.63 6.37 -4.34
N ALA A 70 0.89 6.48 -3.24
CA ALA A 70 1.42 6.97 -1.97
C ALA A 70 2.61 6.12 -1.49
N TRP A 71 2.50 4.80 -1.64
CA TRP A 71 3.55 3.87 -1.27
C TRP A 71 4.83 4.05 -2.10
N ARG A 72 4.70 4.18 -3.43
CA ARG A 72 5.83 4.39 -4.35
C ARG A 72 6.50 5.75 -4.19
N GLU A 73 5.73 6.79 -3.97
CA GLU A 73 6.24 8.16 -3.83
C GLU A 73 6.85 8.42 -2.44
N GLY A 74 6.76 7.46 -1.51
CA GLY A 74 7.27 7.60 -0.15
C GLY A 74 6.52 8.64 0.68
N SER A 75 5.35 9.06 0.20
CA SER A 75 4.50 10.03 0.86
C SER A 75 3.78 9.34 2.02
N SER A 76 4.26 9.54 3.24
CA SER A 76 3.54 9.19 4.48
C SER A 76 2.32 10.10 4.72
N ILE A 77 1.75 10.68 3.68
CA ILE A 77 0.56 11.53 3.79
C ILE A 77 -0.64 10.59 3.82
N GLY A 78 -1.27 10.52 5.00
CA GLY A 78 -2.58 9.92 5.15
C GLY A 78 -3.53 10.54 4.15
N VAL A 79 -4.09 9.72 3.26
CA VAL A 79 -5.23 10.13 2.43
C VAL A 79 -6.42 10.19 3.39
N GLY A 80 -6.50 11.36 4.00
CA GLY A 80 -7.23 11.67 5.21
C GLY A 80 -6.85 13.07 5.63
N GLU A 81 -6.81 14.02 4.68
CA GLU A 81 -7.10 15.40 5.05
C GLU A 81 -8.50 15.38 5.68
N SER A 82 -8.52 15.34 7.01
CA SER A 82 -9.52 15.93 7.88
C SER A 82 -10.92 16.05 7.25
N SER A 83 -11.66 14.94 7.22
CA SER A 83 -13.10 15.05 7.39
C SER A 83 -13.41 15.40 8.85
N ALA A 84 -13.00 16.60 9.25
CA ALA A 84 -13.46 17.29 10.43
C ALA A 84 -13.83 18.71 9.99
N SER A 85 -14.82 18.79 9.10
CA SER A 85 -15.77 19.90 9.19
C SER A 85 -16.48 19.73 10.53
N SER A 86 -16.15 20.56 11.50
CA SER A 86 -17.00 20.82 12.66
C SER A 86 -16.81 22.26 13.08
N SER A 87 -17.74 23.08 12.57
CA SER A 87 -18.30 24.33 13.10
C SER A 87 -17.35 25.46 13.53
#